data_AF-A0A381YV56-F1
#
_entry.id   AF-A0A381YV56-F1
#
_cell.length_a   1.000
_cell.length_b   1.000
_cell.length_c   1.000
_cell.angle_alpha   90.00
_cell.angle_beta   90.00
_cell.angle_gamma   90.00
#
_symmetry.space_group_name_H-M   'P 1'
#
loop_
_entity.id
_entity.type
_entity.pdbx_description
1 polymer ?
#
loop_
_entity_poly.entity_id
_entity_poly.type
_entity_poly.pdbx_seq_one_letter_code
_entity_poly.pdbx_strand_id
1 'polypeptide(L)'
;MSEAVIESNVEPTEWFGGHRTCLWGCVAVSLIFIGLRMYQGEYALTYGIDSASPEFTQYWMGLTAVQLATVGIFCGLWFGWLVASGRKLLDQPTTHKEQVRRIAVFWGQIGLVSFHLYWMASFNPNLDGSWHQTVVRDTAFTPSHIPMFFYGFPMAIVLILGMYLYGRYRIPGTYGPGKGFPWSFAFLLAASVTEVFQIAFNEWAHSLWITEEIFAAPFHWPFVFYGWLAAGIFALWGETIVALLGIEAEIDGPVEVAEEAEAVPAAA
;
A
#
# COMPACT_ATOMS: atom_id res chain seq x y z
N MET A 1 -31.74 18.63 17.32
CA MET A 1 -31.77 18.17 15.92
C MET A 1 -30.95 16.90 15.86
N SER A 2 -31.60 15.73 15.72
CA SER A 2 -30.89 14.46 15.60
C SER A 2 -30.15 14.44 14.27
N GLU A 3 -28.82 14.39 14.31
CA GLU A 3 -28.03 14.12 13.11
C GLU A 3 -28.44 12.76 12.57
N ALA A 4 -28.92 12.76 11.33
CA ALA A 4 -29.28 11.54 10.64
C ALA A 4 -28.02 10.69 10.47
N VAL A 5 -27.93 9.59 11.23
CA VAL A 5 -26.96 8.54 10.99
C VAL A 5 -27.28 7.98 9.60
N ILE A 6 -26.40 8.23 8.64
CA ILE A 6 -26.54 7.69 7.29
C ILE A 6 -26.28 6.19 7.38
N GLU A 7 -27.33 5.40 7.54
CA GLU A 7 -27.27 3.94 7.46
C GLU A 7 -27.04 3.55 5.99
N SER A 8 -25.91 2.91 5.69
CA SER A 8 -25.67 2.34 4.36
C SER A 8 -26.43 1.03 4.21
N ASN A 9 -27.20 0.88 3.12
CA ASN A 9 -27.95 -0.34 2.77
C ASN A 9 -27.07 -1.55 2.38
N VAL A 10 -25.75 -1.47 2.60
CA VAL A 10 -24.77 -2.51 2.29
C VAL A 10 -24.08 -2.86 3.60
N GLU A 11 -23.99 -4.15 3.93
CA GLU A 11 -23.40 -4.58 5.19
C GLU A 11 -21.90 -4.26 5.22
N PRO A 12 -21.33 -3.90 6.40
CA PRO A 12 -19.97 -3.38 6.52
C PRO A 12 -18.88 -4.23 5.86
N THR A 13 -19.05 -5.55 5.89
CA THR A 13 -18.09 -6.56 5.43
C THR A 13 -18.43 -7.15 4.06
N GLU A 14 -19.45 -6.63 3.37
CA GLU A 14 -19.76 -7.10 2.02
C GLU A 14 -18.70 -6.66 1.00
N TRP A 15 -18.56 -7.44 -0.07
CA TRP A 15 -17.62 -7.17 -1.17
C TRP A 15 -17.77 -5.77 -1.76
N PHE A 16 -19.02 -5.32 -1.96
CA PHE A 16 -19.34 -3.98 -2.45
C PHE A 16 -19.48 -2.92 -1.34
N GLY A 17 -19.38 -3.36 -0.07
CA GLY A 17 -19.32 -2.53 1.13
C GLY A 17 -17.88 -2.09 1.42
N GLY A 18 -17.31 -2.58 2.53
CA GLY A 18 -15.96 -2.23 2.95
C GLY A 18 -14.87 -2.67 1.97
N HIS A 19 -15.00 -3.85 1.36
CA HIS A 19 -13.92 -4.43 0.54
C HIS A 19 -13.85 -3.91 -0.89
N ARG A 20 -14.77 -3.03 -1.31
CA ARG A 20 -14.81 -2.48 -2.68
C ARG A 20 -13.51 -1.78 -3.08
N THR A 21 -12.81 -1.19 -2.11
CA THR A 21 -11.51 -0.54 -2.32
C THR A 21 -10.46 -1.54 -2.82
N CYS A 22 -10.46 -2.76 -2.28
CA CYS A 22 -9.59 -3.83 -2.75
C CYS A 22 -9.95 -4.22 -4.18
N LEU A 23 -11.22 -4.53 -4.43
CA LEU A 23 -11.68 -5.01 -5.75
C LEU A 23 -11.36 -4.00 -6.86
N TRP A 24 -11.82 -2.76 -6.72
CA TRP A 24 -11.61 -1.75 -7.75
C TRP A 24 -10.15 -1.29 -7.82
N GLY A 25 -9.45 -1.25 -6.68
CA GLY A 25 -8.04 -0.94 -6.64
C GLY A 25 -7.21 -1.99 -7.40
N CYS A 26 -7.43 -3.27 -7.14
CA CYS A 26 -6.71 -4.37 -7.80
C CYS A 26 -7.02 -4.42 -9.30
N VAL A 27 -8.26 -4.15 -9.71
CA VAL A 27 -8.63 -4.00 -11.13
C VAL A 27 -7.84 -2.85 -11.76
N ALA A 28 -7.82 -1.67 -11.13
CA ALA A 28 -7.07 -0.52 -11.65
C ALA A 28 -5.57 -0.80 -11.77
N VAL A 29 -4.96 -1.37 -10.72
CA VAL A 29 -3.54 -1.77 -10.70
C VAL A 29 -3.25 -2.78 -11.81
N SER A 30 -4.11 -3.78 -11.98
CA SER A 30 -3.95 -4.80 -13.04
C SER A 30 -3.99 -4.18 -14.43
N LEU A 31 -4.96 -3.29 -14.69
CA LEU A 31 -5.07 -2.62 -15.99
C LEU A 31 -3.82 -1.78 -16.30
N ILE A 32 -3.28 -1.10 -15.30
CA ILE A 32 -2.07 -0.30 -15.46
C ILE A 32 -0.86 -1.20 -15.76
N PHE A 33 -0.60 -2.22 -14.95
CA PHE A 33 0.56 -3.09 -15.18
C PHE A 33 0.45 -3.94 -16.45
N ILE A 34 -0.75 -4.39 -16.81
CA ILE A 34 -0.97 -5.07 -18.11
C ILE A 34 -0.70 -4.10 -19.25
N GLY A 35 -1.19 -2.86 -19.16
CA GLY A 35 -0.92 -1.82 -20.17
C GLY A 35 0.57 -1.52 -20.30
N LEU A 36 1.28 -1.35 -19.18
CA LEU A 36 2.74 -1.16 -19.16
C LEU A 36 3.47 -2.36 -19.75
N ARG A 37 3.04 -3.58 -19.45
CA ARG A 37 3.63 -4.79 -20.01
C ARG A 37 3.42 -4.90 -21.52
N MET A 38 2.24 -4.54 -22.01
CA MET A 38 1.95 -4.48 -23.46
C MET A 38 2.82 -3.41 -24.13
N TYR A 39 2.93 -2.23 -23.52
CA TYR A 39 3.81 -1.15 -23.98
C TYR A 39 5.27 -1.60 -24.09
N GLN A 40 5.79 -2.28 -23.05
CA GLN A 40 7.13 -2.87 -23.08
C GLN A 40 7.28 -3.91 -24.19
N GLY A 41 6.26 -4.75 -24.42
CA GLY A 41 6.28 -5.75 -25.48
C GLY A 41 6.47 -5.16 -26.88
N GLU A 42 5.86 -4.01 -27.13
CA GLU A 42 5.92 -3.32 -28.42
C GLU A 42 7.21 -2.50 -28.60
N TYR A 43 7.61 -1.75 -27.56
CA TYR A 43 8.58 -0.68 -27.72
C TYR A 43 9.95 -0.96 -27.11
N ALA A 44 10.12 -1.99 -26.26
CA ALA A 44 11.37 -2.18 -25.51
C ALA A 44 12.55 -2.53 -26.42
N LEU A 45 12.38 -3.47 -27.35
CA LEU A 45 13.46 -3.87 -28.26
C LEU A 45 13.60 -2.93 -29.47
N THR A 46 12.53 -2.20 -29.82
CA THR A 46 12.53 -1.34 -31.00
C THR A 46 13.03 0.08 -30.69
N TYR A 47 12.62 0.66 -29.55
CA TYR A 47 12.93 2.05 -29.17
C TYR A 47 13.60 2.17 -27.79
N GLY A 48 13.85 1.04 -27.11
CA GLY A 48 14.34 1.02 -25.73
C GLY A 48 15.79 0.58 -25.54
N ILE A 49 16.51 0.24 -26.62
CA ILE A 49 17.89 -0.27 -26.56
C ILE A 49 18.94 0.84 -26.62
N ASP A 50 18.67 1.94 -27.33
CA ASP A 50 19.59 3.07 -27.48
C ASP A 50 19.02 4.33 -26.82
N SER A 51 19.50 4.62 -25.62
CA SER A 51 19.11 5.76 -24.80
C SER A 51 19.58 7.12 -25.33
N ALA A 52 20.51 7.14 -26.30
CA ALA A 52 20.92 8.37 -26.98
C ALA A 52 19.97 8.75 -28.14
N SER A 53 19.05 7.86 -28.52
CA SER A 53 18.12 8.09 -29.62
C SER A 53 17.00 9.07 -29.25
N PRO A 54 16.51 9.88 -30.22
CA PRO A 54 15.32 10.70 -30.04
C PRO A 54 14.07 9.87 -29.69
N GLU A 55 13.94 8.68 -30.28
CA GLU A 55 12.84 7.75 -30.03
C GLU A 55 12.81 7.31 -28.57
N PHE A 56 13.97 7.01 -27.99
CA PHE A 56 14.05 6.67 -26.57
C PHE A 56 13.55 7.82 -25.68
N THR A 57 13.92 9.06 -26.01
CA THR A 57 13.41 10.23 -25.29
C THR A 57 11.88 10.32 -25.41
N GLN A 58 11.33 10.12 -26.60
CA GLN A 58 9.90 10.20 -26.85
C GLN A 58 9.12 9.10 -26.10
N TYR A 59 9.53 7.85 -26.22
CA TYR A 59 8.78 6.71 -25.71
C TYR A 59 9.09 6.44 -24.23
N TRP A 60 10.36 6.43 -23.83
CA TRP A 60 10.78 5.99 -22.50
C TRP A 60 10.91 7.13 -21.50
N MET A 61 11.55 8.24 -21.88
CA MET A 61 11.64 9.41 -20.99
C MET A 61 10.29 10.13 -20.88
N GLY A 62 9.51 10.17 -21.96
CA GLY A 62 8.12 10.61 -21.94
C GLY A 62 7.26 9.78 -20.98
N LEU A 63 7.35 8.45 -21.05
CA LEU A 63 6.65 7.56 -20.12
C LEU A 63 7.08 7.80 -18.67
N THR A 64 8.37 7.97 -18.41
CA THR A 64 8.90 8.27 -17.07
C THR A 64 8.26 9.53 -16.49
N ALA A 65 8.21 10.61 -17.27
CA ALA A 65 7.58 11.86 -16.84
C ALA A 65 6.08 11.70 -16.57
N VAL A 66 5.36 10.99 -17.45
CA VAL A 66 3.92 10.72 -17.27
C VAL A 66 3.65 9.91 -16.01
N GLN A 67 4.46 8.88 -15.74
CA GLN A 67 4.33 8.05 -14.55
C GLN A 67 4.55 8.86 -13.26
N LEU A 68 5.63 9.62 -13.19
CA LEU A 68 5.94 10.45 -12.01
C LEU A 68 4.87 11.53 -11.78
N ALA A 69 4.42 12.20 -12.84
CA ALA A 69 3.34 13.17 -12.76
C ALA A 69 2.04 12.52 -12.25
N THR A 70 1.70 11.33 -12.77
CA THR A 70 0.51 10.58 -12.37
C THR A 70 0.56 10.19 -10.89
N VAL A 71 1.70 9.63 -10.43
CA VAL A 71 1.90 9.28 -9.02
C VAL A 71 1.81 10.51 -8.13
N GLY A 72 2.48 11.61 -8.50
CA GLY A 72 2.51 12.84 -7.71
C GLY A 72 1.13 13.50 -7.60
N ILE A 73 0.39 13.59 -8.71
CA ILE A 73 -0.98 14.13 -8.73
C ILE A 73 -1.91 13.25 -7.89
N PHE A 74 -1.85 11.92 -8.07
CA PHE A 74 -2.67 10.99 -7.28
C PHE A 74 -2.37 11.12 -5.78
N CYS A 75 -1.10 11.17 -5.39
CA CYS A 75 -0.66 11.39 -4.02
C CYS A 75 -1.26 12.69 -3.44
N GLY A 76 -1.08 13.82 -4.12
CA GLY A 76 -1.58 15.12 -3.65
C GLY A 76 -3.09 15.15 -3.48
N LEU A 77 -3.84 14.65 -4.47
CA LEU A 77 -5.30 14.60 -4.44
C LEU A 77 -5.81 13.67 -3.34
N TRP A 78 -5.27 12.46 -3.26
CA TRP A 78 -5.76 11.45 -2.33
C TRP A 78 -5.38 11.77 -0.89
N PHE A 79 -4.15 12.21 -0.61
CA PHE A 79 -3.73 12.59 0.74
C PHE A 79 -4.43 13.85 1.19
N GLY A 80 -4.56 14.85 0.30
CA GLY A 80 -5.32 16.06 0.56
C GLY A 80 -6.76 15.73 0.95
N TRP A 81 -7.42 14.86 0.20
CA TRP A 81 -8.76 14.37 0.54
C TRP A 81 -8.78 13.62 1.88
N LEU A 82 -7.89 12.65 2.10
CA LEU A 82 -7.84 11.83 3.32
C LEU A 82 -7.71 12.69 4.58
N VAL A 83 -6.82 13.70 4.56
CA VAL A 83 -6.58 14.63 5.66
C VAL A 83 -7.77 15.58 5.84
N ALA A 84 -8.23 16.24 4.77
CA ALA A 84 -9.28 17.26 4.86
C ALA A 84 -10.63 16.68 5.30
N SER A 85 -10.99 15.50 4.79
CA SER A 85 -12.19 14.79 5.23
C SER A 85 -11.99 14.09 6.57
N GLY A 86 -10.81 13.53 6.82
CA GLY A 86 -10.49 12.79 8.04
C GLY A 86 -10.51 13.65 9.30
N ARG A 87 -9.99 14.87 9.25
CA ARG A 87 -10.02 15.81 10.40
C ARG A 87 -11.44 16.10 10.88
N LYS A 88 -12.42 16.12 9.97
CA LYS A 88 -13.83 16.36 10.32
C LYS A 88 -14.46 15.18 11.05
N LEU A 89 -13.93 13.97 10.87
CA LEU A 89 -14.47 12.72 11.42
C LEU A 89 -13.96 12.40 12.83
N LEU A 90 -12.84 13.01 13.26
CA LEU A 90 -12.23 12.71 14.57
C LEU A 90 -13.13 13.13 15.74
N ASP A 91 -13.86 14.23 15.58
CA ASP A 91 -14.71 14.80 16.64
C ASP A 91 -16.17 14.30 16.56
N GLN A 92 -16.47 13.40 15.63
CA GLN A 92 -17.83 12.92 15.39
C GLN A 92 -18.09 11.59 16.11
N PRO A 93 -19.24 11.43 16.80
CA PRO A 93 -19.64 10.15 17.35
C PRO A 93 -19.77 9.12 16.21
N THR A 94 -19.25 7.90 16.43
CA THR A 94 -19.21 6.85 15.41
C THR A 94 -19.86 5.58 15.96
N THR A 95 -20.85 5.04 15.24
CA THR A 95 -21.53 3.78 15.62
C THR A 95 -20.59 2.58 15.45
N HIS A 96 -20.82 1.49 16.18
CA HIS A 96 -20.04 0.25 16.03
C HIS A 96 -20.07 -0.27 14.59
N LYS A 97 -21.23 -0.23 13.93
CA LYS A 97 -21.38 -0.60 12.50
C LYS A 97 -20.43 0.18 11.60
N GLU A 98 -20.32 1.50 11.81
CA GLU A 98 -19.42 2.36 11.03
C GLU A 98 -17.94 2.10 11.38
N GLN A 99 -17.61 1.81 12.64
CA GLN A 99 -16.25 1.42 13.03
C GLN A 99 -15.81 0.13 12.31
N VAL A 100 -16.66 -0.90 12.31
CA VAL A 100 -16.43 -2.15 11.58
C VAL A 100 -16.28 -1.90 10.08
N ARG A 101 -17.15 -1.07 9.48
CA ARG A 101 -17.05 -0.72 8.04
C ARG A 101 -15.72 -0.04 7.72
N ARG A 102 -15.27 0.87 8.57
CA ARG A 102 -13.99 1.57 8.38
C ARG A 102 -12.80 0.62 8.47
N ILE A 103 -12.85 -0.38 9.36
CA ILE A 103 -11.86 -1.46 9.43
C ILE A 103 -11.92 -2.33 8.17
N ALA A 104 -13.09 -2.71 7.69
CA ALA A 104 -13.23 -3.48 6.45
C ALA A 104 -12.66 -2.74 5.22
N VAL A 105 -12.86 -1.41 5.13
CA VAL A 105 -12.22 -0.57 4.10
C VAL A 105 -10.70 -0.56 4.25
N PHE A 106 -10.20 -0.48 5.48
CA PHE A 106 -8.76 -0.53 5.76
C PHE A 106 -8.15 -1.89 5.35
N TRP A 107 -8.80 -3.00 5.68
CA TRP A 107 -8.42 -4.33 5.18
C TRP A 107 -8.42 -4.39 3.65
N GLY A 108 -9.39 -3.72 3.02
CA GLY A 108 -9.41 -3.56 1.57
C GLY A 108 -8.17 -2.82 1.03
N GLN A 109 -7.67 -1.82 1.76
CA GLN A 109 -6.43 -1.13 1.41
C GLN A 109 -5.20 -2.00 1.66
N ILE A 110 -5.16 -2.79 2.74
CA ILE A 110 -4.08 -3.75 2.98
C ILE A 110 -4.00 -4.74 1.82
N GLY A 111 -5.14 -5.30 1.40
CA GLY A 111 -5.22 -6.20 0.25
C GLY A 111 -4.74 -5.57 -1.06
N LEU A 112 -5.14 -4.31 -1.31
CA LEU A 112 -4.66 -3.53 -2.46
C LEU A 112 -3.14 -3.31 -2.42
N VAL A 113 -2.60 -2.91 -1.26
CA VAL A 113 -1.15 -2.72 -1.07
C VAL A 113 -0.42 -4.03 -1.35
N SER A 114 -0.84 -5.16 -0.76
CA SER A 114 -0.24 -6.47 -1.01
C SER A 114 -0.28 -6.86 -2.48
N PHE A 115 -1.39 -6.60 -3.17
CA PHE A 115 -1.52 -6.90 -4.59
C PHE A 115 -0.61 -6.03 -5.46
N HIS A 116 -0.48 -4.74 -5.14
CA HIS A 116 0.46 -3.85 -5.80
C HIS A 116 1.92 -4.27 -5.55
N LEU A 117 2.25 -4.64 -4.31
CA LEU A 117 3.57 -5.17 -3.95
C LEU A 117 3.90 -6.45 -4.73
N TYR A 118 2.93 -7.33 -5.04
CA TYR A 118 3.17 -8.46 -5.93
C TYR A 118 3.67 -8.01 -7.31
N TRP A 119 3.00 -7.05 -7.94
CA TRP A 119 3.45 -6.54 -9.25
C TRP A 119 4.83 -5.88 -9.16
N MET A 120 5.02 -5.05 -8.13
CA MET A 120 6.21 -4.23 -7.96
C MET A 120 7.45 -5.02 -7.48
N ALA A 121 7.31 -5.91 -6.50
CA ALA A 121 8.41 -6.62 -5.85
C ALA A 121 8.54 -8.09 -6.26
N SER A 122 7.60 -8.62 -7.05
CA SER A 122 7.70 -9.98 -7.61
C SER A 122 7.74 -9.95 -9.13
N PHE A 123 6.67 -9.54 -9.81
CA PHE A 123 6.59 -9.64 -11.27
C PHE A 123 7.66 -8.80 -11.99
N ASN A 124 7.75 -7.51 -11.68
CA ASN A 124 8.66 -6.59 -12.37
C ASN A 124 10.15 -6.86 -12.10
N PRO A 125 10.60 -7.20 -10.88
CA PRO A 125 12.01 -7.51 -10.65
C PRO A 125 12.47 -8.78 -11.38
N ASN A 126 11.59 -9.80 -11.49
CA ASN A 126 11.91 -10.99 -12.29
C ASN A 126 11.92 -10.70 -13.79
N LEU A 127 11.04 -9.81 -14.26
CA LEU A 127 11.08 -9.28 -15.63
C LEU A 127 12.40 -8.54 -15.89
N ASP A 128 12.84 -7.71 -14.95
CA ASP A 128 14.08 -6.93 -15.05
C ASP A 128 15.33 -7.81 -15.02
N GLY A 129 15.36 -8.84 -14.15
CA GLY A 129 16.40 -9.85 -14.17
C GLY A 129 16.54 -10.52 -15.54
N SER A 130 15.42 -10.78 -16.23
CA SER A 130 15.44 -11.31 -17.60
C SER A 130 15.96 -10.28 -18.61
N TRP A 131 15.63 -9.00 -18.43
CA TRP A 131 16.15 -7.90 -19.27
C TRP A 131 17.67 -7.76 -19.15
N HIS A 132 18.21 -7.88 -17.94
CA HIS A 132 19.65 -7.87 -17.67
C HIS A 132 20.40 -9.01 -18.38
N GLN A 133 19.74 -10.12 -18.67
CA GLN A 133 20.31 -11.22 -19.47
C GLN A 133 20.16 -11.03 -20.98
N THR A 134 19.41 -10.01 -21.42
CA THR A 134 19.07 -9.79 -22.82
C THR A 134 19.89 -8.68 -23.46
N VAL A 135 20.22 -7.63 -22.72
CA VAL A 135 20.93 -6.44 -23.25
C VAL A 135 22.07 -6.00 -22.37
N VAL A 136 23.09 -5.40 -22.98
CA VAL A 136 24.07 -4.58 -22.27
C VAL A 136 23.47 -3.20 -22.11
N ARG A 137 23.37 -2.74 -20.86
CA ARG A 137 22.66 -1.50 -20.52
C ARG A 137 23.54 -0.30 -20.82
N ASP A 138 22.98 0.69 -21.51
CA ASP A 138 23.60 1.98 -21.83
C ASP A 138 23.16 3.10 -20.86
N THR A 139 22.13 2.85 -20.05
CA THR A 139 21.62 3.76 -19.03
C THR A 139 21.00 3.06 -17.81
N ALA A 140 20.80 3.82 -16.74
CA ALA A 140 20.00 3.42 -15.57
C ALA A 140 18.48 3.40 -15.87
N PHE A 141 18.03 4.12 -16.91
CA PHE A 141 16.64 4.20 -17.30
C PHE A 141 16.29 3.11 -18.33
N THR A 142 16.30 1.84 -17.96
CA THR A 142 15.96 0.79 -18.93
C THR A 142 14.44 0.66 -19.13
N PRO A 143 13.99 0.04 -20.23
CA PRO A 143 12.59 -0.33 -20.42
C PRO A 143 11.96 -1.15 -19.28
N SER A 144 12.75 -1.98 -18.59
CA SER A 144 12.32 -2.74 -17.41
C SER A 144 12.30 -1.89 -16.14
N HIS A 145 13.27 -0.98 -15.98
CA HIS A 145 13.36 -0.08 -14.83
C HIS A 145 12.27 0.98 -14.80
N ILE A 146 11.86 1.50 -15.96
CA ILE A 146 10.96 2.65 -16.02
C ILE A 146 9.61 2.35 -15.34
N PRO A 147 8.85 1.31 -15.74
CA PRO A 147 7.60 0.93 -15.07
C PRO A 147 7.79 0.55 -13.60
N MET A 148 8.92 -0.08 -13.28
CA MET A 148 9.21 -0.58 -11.95
C MET A 148 9.56 0.56 -10.98
N PHE A 149 10.64 1.30 -11.23
CA PHE A 149 11.22 2.31 -10.32
C PHE A 149 10.49 3.66 -10.35
N PHE A 150 9.78 4.00 -11.42
CA PHE A 150 9.15 5.33 -11.56
C PHE A 150 7.63 5.29 -11.50
N TYR A 151 7.03 4.09 -11.45
CA TYR A 151 5.61 3.91 -11.15
C TYR A 151 5.42 2.93 -9.99
N GLY A 152 5.88 1.68 -10.12
CA GLY A 152 5.68 0.62 -9.14
C GLY A 152 6.08 1.02 -7.72
N PHE A 153 7.37 1.27 -7.50
CA PHE A 153 7.86 1.63 -6.16
C PHE A 153 7.26 2.93 -5.62
N PRO A 154 7.26 4.06 -6.35
CA PRO A 154 6.64 5.29 -5.88
C PRO A 154 5.15 5.13 -5.52
N MET A 155 4.39 4.39 -6.32
CA MET A 155 2.98 4.13 -6.04
C MET A 155 2.80 3.27 -4.78
N ALA A 156 3.66 2.28 -4.53
CA ALA A 156 3.58 1.47 -3.30
C ALA A 156 3.73 2.35 -2.04
N ILE A 157 4.72 3.26 -2.06
CA ILE A 157 4.94 4.23 -0.98
C ILE A 157 3.71 5.11 -0.78
N VAL A 158 3.11 5.61 -1.86
CA VAL A 158 1.89 6.41 -1.81
C VAL A 158 0.72 5.61 -1.23
N LEU A 159 0.54 4.36 -1.64
CA LEU A 159 -0.51 3.48 -1.11
C LEU A 159 -0.33 3.20 0.39
N ILE A 160 0.89 2.91 0.85
CA ILE A 160 1.20 2.67 2.26
C ILE A 160 0.96 3.91 3.11
N LEU A 161 1.43 5.08 2.66
CA LEU A 161 1.20 6.35 3.36
C LEU A 161 -0.27 6.76 3.35
N GLY A 162 -0.99 6.53 2.25
CA GLY A 162 -2.42 6.77 2.17
C GLY A 162 -3.20 5.87 3.13
N MET A 163 -2.80 4.60 3.24
CA MET A 163 -3.35 3.65 4.22
C MET A 163 -3.06 4.11 5.65
N TYR A 164 -1.86 4.62 5.94
CA TYR A 164 -1.54 5.23 7.23
C TYR A 164 -2.47 6.41 7.55
N LEU A 165 -2.61 7.36 6.62
CA LEU A 165 -3.49 8.51 6.79
C LEU A 165 -4.96 8.09 6.96
N TYR A 166 -5.41 7.07 6.23
CA TYR A 166 -6.74 6.50 6.42
C TYR A 166 -6.93 6.01 7.85
N GLY A 167 -6.05 5.13 8.34
CA GLY A 167 -6.10 4.60 9.71
C GLY A 167 -6.06 5.73 10.74
N ARG A 168 -5.14 6.68 10.55
CA ARG A 168 -4.94 7.84 11.42
C ARG A 168 -6.20 8.65 11.68
N TYR A 169 -7.05 8.83 10.67
CA TYR A 169 -8.24 9.67 10.78
C TYR A 169 -9.55 8.92 10.91
N ARG A 170 -9.61 7.66 10.48
CA ARG A 170 -10.87 6.90 10.40
C ARG A 170 -10.92 5.73 11.38
N ILE A 171 -9.78 5.27 11.90
CA ILE A 171 -9.72 4.25 12.95
C ILE A 171 -8.99 4.85 14.17
N PRO A 172 -9.56 5.89 14.80
CA PRO A 172 -8.85 6.64 15.83
C PRO A 172 -8.57 5.82 17.10
N GLY A 173 -9.36 4.79 17.39
CA GLY A 173 -9.13 3.88 18.53
C GLY A 173 -7.80 3.14 18.44
N THR A 174 -7.36 2.80 17.23
CA THR A 174 -6.11 2.07 16.96
C THR A 174 -4.97 3.01 16.56
N TYR A 175 -5.23 3.92 15.62
CA TYR A 175 -4.19 4.71 14.95
C TYR A 175 -4.33 6.22 15.15
N GLY A 176 -5.31 6.68 15.94
CA GLY A 176 -5.67 8.10 16.06
C GLY A 176 -4.60 8.99 16.69
N PRO A 177 -4.67 10.32 16.47
CA PRO A 177 -3.72 11.33 16.96
C PRO A 177 -3.00 11.05 18.29
N GLY A 178 -3.77 10.73 19.32
CA GLY A 178 -3.28 10.47 20.68
C GLY A 178 -2.59 9.12 20.91
N LYS A 179 -2.61 8.20 19.94
CA LYS A 179 -1.99 6.87 20.03
C LYS A 179 -0.51 6.84 19.65
N GLY A 180 0.08 8.00 19.33
CA GLY A 180 1.44 8.09 18.83
C GLY A 180 1.57 7.58 17.39
N PHE A 181 2.78 7.19 17.00
CA PHE A 181 3.09 6.63 15.70
C PHE A 181 3.12 5.10 15.76
N PRO A 182 2.27 4.39 15.01
CA PRO A 182 2.17 2.93 15.07
C PRO A 182 3.42 2.24 14.48
N TRP A 183 3.98 1.28 15.21
CA TRP A 183 5.16 0.53 14.80
C TRP A 183 4.95 -0.27 13.52
N SER A 184 3.73 -0.78 13.29
CA SER A 184 3.36 -1.46 12.03
C SER A 184 3.65 -0.60 10.80
N PHE A 185 3.25 0.67 10.83
CA PHE A 185 3.58 1.62 9.77
C PHE A 185 5.04 2.09 9.80
N ALA A 186 5.67 2.16 10.98
CA ALA A 186 7.10 2.44 11.07
C ALA A 186 7.93 1.42 10.29
N PHE A 187 7.62 0.13 10.45
CA PHE A 187 8.30 -0.93 9.72
C PHE A 187 8.01 -0.85 8.22
N LEU A 188 6.76 -0.65 7.79
CA LEU A 188 6.45 -0.55 6.36
C LEU A 188 7.12 0.65 5.67
N LEU A 189 7.20 1.79 6.36
CA LEU A 189 7.87 2.98 5.83
C LEU A 189 9.39 2.83 5.85
N ALA A 190 9.94 2.18 6.89
CA ALA A 190 11.36 1.82 6.91
C ALA A 190 11.68 0.84 5.77
N ALA A 191 10.81 -0.13 5.48
CA ALA A 191 10.94 -1.04 4.35
C ALA A 191 11.02 -0.25 3.04
N SER A 192 10.09 0.68 2.82
CA SER A 192 10.09 1.58 1.65
C SER A 192 11.39 2.36 1.50
N VAL A 193 11.96 2.84 2.61
CA VAL A 193 13.26 3.54 2.59
C VAL A 193 14.38 2.59 2.20
N THR A 194 14.49 1.43 2.85
CA THR A 194 15.53 0.44 2.54
C THR A 194 15.45 -0.08 1.10
N GLU A 195 14.24 -0.11 0.54
CA GLU A 195 13.97 -0.48 -0.84
C GLU A 195 14.48 0.59 -1.82
N VAL A 196 14.25 1.88 -1.55
CA VAL A 196 14.85 2.97 -2.36
C VAL A 196 16.38 2.96 -2.30
N PHE A 197 16.95 2.74 -1.11
CA PHE A 197 18.40 2.57 -0.96
C PHE A 197 18.89 1.40 -1.80
N GLN A 198 18.20 0.26 -1.75
CA GLN A 198 18.56 -0.91 -2.53
C GLN A 198 18.61 -0.61 -4.03
N ILE A 199 17.59 0.06 -4.58
CA ILE A 199 17.57 0.44 -6.00
C ILE A 199 18.81 1.25 -6.34
N ALA A 200 19.13 2.27 -5.55
CA ALA A 200 20.30 3.11 -5.79
C ALA A 200 21.62 2.31 -5.73
N PHE A 201 21.76 1.40 -4.77
CA PHE A 201 22.94 0.54 -4.63
C PHE A 201 23.05 -0.49 -5.76
N ASN A 202 21.93 -1.10 -6.16
CA ASN A 202 21.84 -2.04 -7.28
C ASN A 202 22.35 -1.39 -8.57
N GLU A 203 21.82 -0.21 -8.89
CA GLU A 203 22.20 0.54 -10.09
C GLU A 203 23.65 1.00 -10.05
N TRP A 204 24.10 1.52 -8.91
CA TRP A 204 25.49 1.93 -8.75
C TRP A 204 26.45 0.74 -8.90
N ALA A 205 26.17 -0.38 -8.25
CA ALA A 205 27.10 -1.51 -8.28
C ALA A 205 27.10 -2.23 -9.66
N HIS A 206 26.02 -2.17 -10.45
CA HIS A 206 26.05 -2.59 -11.86
C HIS A 206 27.01 -1.74 -12.71
N SER A 207 27.25 -0.46 -12.35
CA SER A 207 28.25 0.39 -13.02
C SER A 207 29.70 -0.02 -12.76
N LEU A 208 29.95 -0.93 -11.81
CA LEU A 208 31.29 -1.38 -11.44
C LEU A 208 31.78 -2.59 -12.25
N TRP A 209 30.94 -3.19 -13.10
CA TRP A 209 31.30 -4.32 -13.98
C TRP A 209 31.95 -5.50 -13.22
N ILE A 210 31.45 -5.79 -12.02
CA ILE A 210 31.89 -6.92 -11.18
C ILE A 210 30.98 -8.13 -11.40
N THR A 211 31.48 -9.33 -11.10
CA THR A 211 30.69 -10.57 -11.25
C THR A 211 29.56 -10.62 -10.23
N GLU A 212 28.45 -11.27 -10.62
CA GLU A 212 27.23 -11.38 -9.82
C GLU A 212 27.52 -11.99 -8.44
N GLU A 213 28.44 -12.94 -8.31
CA GLU A 213 28.77 -13.56 -7.02
C GLU A 213 29.40 -12.59 -6.00
N ILE A 214 30.11 -11.56 -6.49
CA ILE A 214 30.75 -10.52 -5.65
C ILE A 214 29.79 -9.34 -5.46
N PHE A 215 28.93 -9.08 -6.44
CA PHE A 215 27.88 -8.07 -6.41
C PHE A 215 26.74 -8.47 -5.45
N ALA A 216 26.26 -9.70 -5.55
CA ALA A 216 25.04 -10.13 -4.87
C ALA A 216 25.17 -10.09 -3.34
N ALA A 217 26.29 -10.60 -2.81
CA ALA A 217 26.43 -10.85 -1.38
C ALA A 217 26.40 -9.59 -0.48
N PRO A 218 27.09 -8.47 -0.79
CA PRO A 218 26.98 -7.25 0.01
C PRO A 218 25.86 -6.31 -0.45
N PHE A 219 25.58 -6.22 -1.75
CA PHE A 219 24.68 -5.19 -2.28
C PHE A 219 23.20 -5.56 -2.24
N HIS A 220 22.83 -6.83 -2.01
CA HIS A 220 21.42 -7.24 -1.88
C HIS A 220 20.93 -7.36 -0.42
N TRP A 221 21.78 -7.17 0.59
CA TRP A 221 21.35 -7.20 1.98
C TRP A 221 20.20 -6.22 2.31
N PRO A 222 20.15 -5.00 1.73
CA PRO A 222 19.00 -4.13 1.92
C PRO A 222 17.67 -4.72 1.40
N PHE A 223 17.65 -5.62 0.39
CA PHE A 223 16.44 -6.39 0.04
C PHE A 223 15.97 -7.31 1.18
N VAL A 224 16.91 -7.91 1.91
CA VAL A 224 16.57 -8.78 3.04
C VAL A 224 15.99 -7.95 4.19
N PHE A 225 16.62 -6.81 4.51
CA PHE A 225 16.08 -5.87 5.48
C PHE A 225 14.70 -5.35 5.07
N TYR A 226 14.52 -4.99 3.80
CA TYR A 226 13.23 -4.66 3.24
C TYR A 226 12.20 -5.76 3.52
N GLY A 227 12.51 -7.02 3.20
CA GLY A 227 11.59 -8.15 3.39
C GLY A 227 11.19 -8.32 4.86
N TRP A 228 12.15 -8.21 5.78
CA TRP A 228 11.87 -8.28 7.22
C TRP A 228 10.99 -7.13 7.71
N LEU A 229 11.25 -5.91 7.25
CA LEU A 229 10.48 -4.73 7.63
C LEU A 229 9.08 -4.72 6.98
N ALA A 230 8.96 -5.21 5.75
CA ALA A 230 7.71 -5.33 5.02
C ALA A 230 6.73 -6.32 5.70
N ALA A 231 7.26 -7.30 6.47
CA ALA A 231 6.45 -8.18 7.31
C ALA A 231 5.63 -7.41 8.39
N GLY A 232 5.93 -6.13 8.64
CA GLY A 232 5.08 -5.23 9.42
C GLY A 232 3.62 -5.16 8.93
N ILE A 233 3.35 -5.54 7.67
CA ILE A 233 1.98 -5.65 7.14
C ILE A 233 1.10 -6.64 7.93
N PHE A 234 1.68 -7.70 8.51
CA PHE A 234 0.92 -8.65 9.35
C PHE A 234 0.42 -8.00 10.65
N ALA A 235 1.19 -7.05 11.20
CA ALA A 235 0.79 -6.33 12.40
C ALA A 235 -0.45 -5.47 12.17
N LEU A 236 -0.63 -4.91 10.96
CA LEU A 236 -1.83 -4.14 10.61
C LEU A 236 -3.12 -4.97 10.73
N TRP A 237 -3.07 -6.24 10.29
CA TRP A 237 -4.18 -7.17 10.48
C TRP A 237 -4.41 -7.44 11.97
N GLY A 238 -3.36 -7.80 12.70
CA GLY A 238 -3.47 -8.10 14.14
C GLY A 238 -4.04 -6.95 14.97
N GLU A 239 -3.51 -5.74 14.80
CA GLU A 239 -3.95 -4.52 15.51
C GLU A 239 -5.44 -4.20 15.26
N THR A 240 -5.93 -4.46 14.04
CA THR A 240 -7.33 -4.20 13.69
C THR A 240 -8.27 -5.35 14.05
N ILE A 241 -7.78 -6.60 14.11
CA ILE A 241 -8.52 -7.72 14.71
C ILE A 241 -8.77 -7.46 16.20
N VAL A 242 -7.74 -7.02 16.94
CA VAL A 242 -7.89 -6.64 18.35
C VAL A 242 -8.92 -5.51 18.52
N ALA A 243 -8.94 -4.54 17.61
CA ALA A 243 -9.95 -3.49 17.62
C ALA A 243 -11.37 -4.03 17.39
N LEU A 244 -11.56 -4.99 16.49
CA LEU A 244 -12.86 -5.63 16.26
C LEU A 244 -13.35 -6.39 17.50
N LEU A 245 -12.46 -7.13 18.17
CA LEU A 245 -12.80 -7.83 19.43
C LEU A 245 -13.20 -6.85 20.54
N GLY A 246 -12.57 -5.67 20.59
CA GLY A 246 -12.98 -4.61 21.52
C GLY A 246 -14.38 -4.10 21.23
N ILE A 247 -14.72 -3.90 19.95
CA ILE A 247 -16.07 -3.48 19.53
C ILE A 247 -17.10 -4.55 19.87
N GLU A 248 -16.78 -5.83 19.65
CA GLU A 248 -17.66 -6.95 20.01
C GLU A 248 -17.94 -6.99 21.53
N ALA A 249 -16.89 -6.87 22.35
CA ALA A 249 -17.06 -6.81 23.81
C ALA A 249 -17.89 -5.61 24.29
N GLU A 250 -17.82 -4.46 23.60
CA GLU A 250 -18.66 -3.28 23.89
C GLU A 250 -20.13 -3.51 23.50
N ILE A 251 -20.40 -4.34 22.48
CA ILE A 251 -21.76 -4.73 22.10
C ILE A 251 -22.34 -5.72 23.11
N ASP A 252 -21.53 -6.67 23.58
CA ASP A 252 -21.98 -7.78 24.43
C ASP A 252 -22.10 -7.43 25.94
N GLY A 253 -21.56 -6.29 26.38
CA GLY A 253 -21.62 -5.89 27.80
C GLY A 253 -22.90 -5.14 28.22
N PRO A 254 -23.35 -5.19 29.49
CA PRO A 254 -23.42 -6.31 30.42
C PRO A 254 -24.85 -6.87 30.44
N VAL A 255 -25.14 -7.90 29.64
CA VAL A 255 -26.37 -8.70 29.85
C VAL A 255 -26.22 -9.59 31.10
N GLU A 256 -24.99 -10.00 31.45
CA GLU A 256 -24.72 -10.87 32.61
C GLU A 256 -24.95 -10.20 33.98
N VAL A 257 -24.76 -8.88 34.12
CA VAL A 257 -24.95 -8.19 35.42
C VAL A 257 -26.44 -8.00 35.75
N ALA A 258 -27.31 -7.98 34.74
CA ALA A 258 -28.75 -7.90 34.94
C ALA A 258 -29.37 -9.26 35.32
N GLU A 259 -28.90 -10.36 34.71
CA GLU A 259 -29.39 -11.71 35.02
C GLU A 259 -28.91 -12.21 36.41
N GLU A 260 -27.69 -11.87 36.86
CA GLU A 260 -27.25 -12.19 38.23
C GLU A 260 -27.95 -11.35 39.31
N ALA A 261 -28.35 -10.11 38.99
CA ALA A 261 -29.07 -9.25 39.94
C ALA A 261 -30.54 -9.67 40.13
N GLU A 262 -31.18 -10.28 39.13
CA GLU A 262 -32.53 -10.85 39.24
C GLU A 262 -32.55 -12.24 39.91
N ALA A 263 -31.41 -12.93 39.98
CA ALA A 263 -31.30 -14.28 40.53
C ALA A 263 -31.10 -14.35 42.05
N VAL A 264 -31.02 -13.21 42.76
CA VAL A 264 -30.97 -13.19 44.23
C VAL A 264 -32.39 -13.04 44.78
N PRO A 265 -33.06 -14.13 45.24
CA PRO A 265 -34.32 -13.97 45.92
C PRO A 265 -34.07 -13.22 47.22
N ALA A 266 -34.85 -12.16 47.45
CA ALA A 266 -34.89 -11.47 48.73
C ALA A 266 -35.24 -12.50 49.83
N ALA A 267 -34.22 -12.92 50.60
CA ALA A 267 -34.43 -13.73 51.78
C ALA A 267 -35.18 -12.88 52.81
N ALA A 268 -36.43 -13.29 53.06
CA ALA A 268 -37.30 -12.79 54.12
C ALA A 268 -36.96 -13.42 55.48
#